data_AF-A0A7V4AVE3-F1
#
_entry.id   AF-A0A7V4AVE3-F1
#
_cell.length_a   1.000
_cell.length_b   1.000
_cell.length_c   1.000
_cell.angle_alpha   90.00
_cell.angle_beta   90.00
_cell.angle_gamma   90.00
#
_symmetry.space_group_name_H-M   'P 1'
#
loop_
_entity.id
_entity.type
_entity.pdbx_description
1 polymer ?
#
loop_
_entity_poly.entity_id
_entity_poly.type
_entity_poly.pdbx_seq_one_letter_code
_entity_poly.pdbx_strand_id
1 'polypeptide(L)'
;MRIVQEFTKGFWKELPPFKLVLGLCPTLGVTTTCYAGIGMGLATTFVLVCSNILVSSLRSVIPSKVRIAAYVVIIASFVVMVEMATQAWVFPLYKGLGVFIP
;
A
#
# COMPACT_ATOMS: atom_id res chain seq x y z
N MET A 1 -11.66 20.15 25.08
CA MET A 1 -12.57 19.03 24.72
C MET A 1 -12.74 18.78 23.21
N ARG A 2 -12.26 19.64 22.29
CA ARG A 2 -12.37 19.41 20.84
C ARG A 2 -11.28 18.50 20.22
N ILE A 3 -10.07 18.49 20.77
CA ILE A 3 -8.92 17.77 20.18
C ILE A 3 -9.08 16.24 20.28
N VAL A 4 -9.58 15.74 21.40
CA VAL A 4 -9.79 14.30 21.62
C VAL A 4 -10.88 13.75 20.70
N GLN A 5 -11.92 14.54 20.41
CA GLN A 5 -12.97 14.13 19.47
C GLN A 5 -12.50 14.09 18.01
N GLU A 6 -11.66 15.04 17.59
CA GLU A 6 -11.06 15.03 16.25
C GLU A 6 -10.04 13.89 16.09
N PHE A 7 -9.24 13.59 17.11
CA PHE A 7 -8.34 12.42 17.10
C PHE A 7 -9.11 11.08 17.06
N THR A 8 -10.18 10.95 17.83
CA THR A 8 -11.03 9.74 17.83
C THR A 8 -11.79 9.56 16.51
N LYS A 9 -12.16 10.65 15.82
CA LYS A 9 -12.73 10.58 14.46
C LYS A 9 -11.71 10.04 13.45
N GLY A 10 -10.47 10.54 13.49
CA GLY A 10 -9.39 10.09 12.60
C GLY A 10 -9.11 8.59 12.73
N PHE A 11 -9.06 8.07 13.96
CA PHE A 11 -8.73 6.67 14.21
C PHE A 11 -9.89 5.70 13.88
N TRP A 12 -11.15 6.09 14.13
CA TRP A 12 -12.29 5.16 14.11
C TRP A 12 -13.35 5.44 13.02
N LYS A 13 -13.46 6.68 12.52
CA LYS A 13 -14.45 7.05 11.48
C LYS A 13 -13.84 7.24 10.09
N GLU A 14 -12.53 7.45 9.99
CA GLU A 14 -11.84 7.85 8.75
C GLU A 14 -10.82 6.82 8.23
N LEU A 15 -10.24 5.96 9.07
CA LEU A 15 -9.29 4.96 8.58
C LEU A 15 -9.98 3.87 7.71
N PRO A 16 -9.66 3.75 6.41
CA PRO A 16 -10.23 2.74 5.53
C PRO A 16 -10.07 1.27 6.01
N PRO A 17 -8.97 0.84 6.67
CA PRO A 17 -8.87 -0.54 7.14
C PRO A 17 -9.88 -0.89 8.25
N PHE A 18 -10.29 0.07 9.10
CA PHE A 18 -11.22 -0.19 10.21
C PHE A 18 -12.70 -0.04 9.83
N LYS A 19 -13.01 0.73 8.77
CA LYS A 19 -14.40 1.04 8.40
C LYS A 19 -14.91 0.28 7.17
N LEU A 20 -14.05 0.04 6.18
CA LEU A 20 -14.41 -0.67 4.95
C LEU A 20 -13.79 -2.05 4.82
N VAL A 21 -12.87 -2.44 5.75
CA VAL A 21 -12.22 -3.76 5.73
C VAL A 21 -11.46 -4.00 4.41
N LEU A 22 -11.07 -2.92 3.71
CA LEU A 22 -10.30 -2.98 2.46
C LEU A 22 -8.81 -2.85 2.78
N GLY A 23 -7.98 -3.70 2.16
CA GLY A 23 -6.52 -3.69 2.38
C GLY A 23 -6.06 -4.37 3.69
N LEU A 24 -6.88 -5.25 4.27
CA LEU A 24 -6.52 -5.96 5.51
C LEU A 24 -5.51 -7.09 5.33
N CYS A 25 -5.44 -7.69 4.14
CA CYS A 25 -4.53 -8.81 3.85
C CYS A 25 -3.07 -8.52 4.27
N PRO A 26 -2.42 -7.41 3.83
CA PRO A 26 -1.06 -7.09 4.28
C PRO A 26 -1.02 -6.67 5.75
N THR A 27 -2.06 -6.00 6.23
CA THR A 27 -2.13 -5.47 7.60
C THR A 27 -2.13 -6.58 8.64
N LEU A 28 -2.91 -7.65 8.41
CA LEU A 28 -2.97 -8.82 9.30
C LEU A 28 -1.68 -9.63 9.24
N GLY A 29 -1.06 -9.75 8.06
CA GLY A 29 0.18 -10.51 7.85
C GLY A 29 1.40 -9.96 8.59
N VAL A 30 1.49 -8.64 8.79
CA VAL A 30 2.67 -7.98 9.41
C VAL A 30 2.54 -7.72 10.90
N THR A 31 1.47 -8.20 11.55
CA THR A 31 1.26 -8.04 13.00
C THR A 31 2.25 -8.82 13.88
N THR A 32 3.03 -9.73 13.28
CA THR A 32 3.97 -10.60 14.00
C THR A 32 5.23 -9.89 14.47
N THR A 33 5.72 -8.89 13.73
CA THR A 33 6.94 -8.15 14.09
C THR A 33 6.82 -6.68 13.72
N CYS A 34 7.28 -5.79 14.62
CA CYS A 34 7.30 -4.34 14.39
C CYS A 34 8.16 -3.97 13.17
N TYR A 35 9.25 -4.71 12.94
CA TYR A 35 10.14 -4.52 11.80
C TYR A 35 9.45 -4.79 10.45
N ALA A 36 8.64 -5.85 10.35
CA ALA A 36 7.86 -6.14 9.14
C ALA A 36 6.74 -5.12 8.90
N GLY A 37 6.06 -4.67 9.96
CA GLY A 37 5.01 -3.65 9.85
C GLY A 37 5.54 -2.32 9.31
N ILE A 38 6.67 -1.84 9.85
CA ILE A 38 7.31 -0.60 9.38
C ILE A 38 7.82 -0.77 7.94
N GLY A 39 8.45 -1.90 7.62
CA GLY A 39 8.95 -2.18 6.27
C GLY A 39 7.83 -2.19 5.22
N MET A 40 6.72 -2.88 5.49
CA MET A 40 5.59 -2.96 4.56
C MET A 40 4.82 -1.63 4.45
N GLY A 41 4.68 -0.89 5.55
CA GLY A 41 4.06 0.45 5.55
C GLY A 41 4.85 1.47 4.74
N LEU A 42 6.17 1.51 4.90
CA LEU A 42 7.05 2.38 4.10
C LEU A 42 7.05 2.01 2.62
N ALA A 43 7.16 0.71 2.32
CA ALA A 43 7.15 0.20 0.95
C ALA A 43 5.84 0.58 0.22
N THR A 44 4.69 0.32 0.84
CA THR A 44 3.39 0.64 0.25
C THR A 44 3.18 2.14 0.10
N THR A 45 3.57 2.95 1.09
CA THR A 45 3.48 4.42 1.01
C THR A 45 4.30 4.94 -0.17
N PHE A 46 5.53 4.45 -0.36
CA PHE A 46 6.38 4.82 -1.49
C PHE A 46 5.74 4.45 -2.84
N VAL A 47 5.25 3.21 -2.99
CA VAL A 47 4.57 2.75 -4.20
C VAL A 47 3.32 3.57 -4.51
N LEU A 48 2.51 3.87 -3.50
CA LEU A 48 1.28 4.65 -3.63
C LEU A 48 1.56 6.09 -4.07
N VAL A 49 2.59 6.72 -3.53
CA VAL A 49 2.99 8.08 -3.91
C VAL A 49 3.50 8.09 -5.36
N CYS A 50 4.43 7.21 -5.71
CA CYS A 50 4.96 7.12 -7.08
C CYS A 50 3.87 6.79 -8.11
N SER A 51 3.00 5.83 -7.79
CA SER A 51 1.90 5.42 -8.68
C SER A 51 0.89 6.54 -8.89
N ASN A 52 0.53 7.30 -7.84
CA ASN A 52 -0.40 8.44 -7.99
C ASN A 52 0.17 9.55 -8.88
N ILE A 53 1.48 9.82 -8.79
CA ILE A 53 2.13 10.81 -9.65
C ILE A 53 2.05 10.38 -11.12
N LEU A 54 2.38 9.12 -11.44
CA LEU A 54 2.27 8.61 -12.81
C LEU A 54 0.83 8.56 -13.30
N VAL A 55 -0.09 8.08 -12.48
CA VAL A 55 -1.52 7.96 -12.82
C VAL A 55 -2.12 9.34 -13.09
N SER A 56 -1.75 10.36 -12.30
CA SER A 56 -2.20 11.73 -12.52
C SER A 56 -1.78 12.27 -13.89
N SER A 57 -0.54 11.97 -14.33
CA SER A 57 -0.04 12.36 -15.66
C SER A 57 -0.72 11.60 -16.81
N LEU A 58 -0.95 10.30 -16.64
CA LEU A 58 -1.55 9.44 -17.66
C LEU A 58 -3.09 9.53 -17.73
N ARG A 59 -3.72 10.17 -16.75
CA ARG A 59 -5.19 10.31 -16.64
C ARG A 59 -5.85 10.85 -17.91
N SER A 60 -5.16 11.72 -18.65
CA SER A 60 -5.74 12.35 -19.86
C SER A 60 -5.78 11.42 -21.07
N VAL A 61 -4.98 10.35 -21.10
CA VAL A 61 -4.82 9.45 -22.25
C VAL A 61 -5.68 8.18 -22.11
N ILE A 62 -6.07 7.81 -20.89
CA ILE A 62 -6.69 6.51 -20.60
C ILE A 62 -8.22 6.55 -20.83
N PRO A 63 -8.76 5.73 -21.77
CA PRO A 63 -10.20 5.64 -22.02
C PRO A 63 -10.96 5.07 -20.81
N SER A 64 -12.15 5.62 -20.56
CA SER A 64 -12.96 5.38 -19.35
C SER A 64 -13.33 3.91 -19.11
N LYS A 65 -13.42 3.09 -20.16
CA LYS A 65 -13.75 1.65 -20.06
C LYS A 65 -12.65 0.80 -19.43
N VAL A 66 -11.38 1.20 -19.53
CA VAL A 66 -10.21 0.40 -19.08
C VAL A 66 -9.43 1.04 -17.94
N ARG A 67 -9.95 2.13 -17.36
CA ARG A 67 -9.26 2.95 -16.35
C ARG A 67 -8.85 2.15 -15.11
N ILE A 68 -9.73 1.29 -14.60
CA ILE A 68 -9.45 0.49 -13.39
C ILE A 68 -8.31 -0.52 -13.68
N ALA A 69 -8.39 -1.23 -14.81
CA ALA A 69 -7.35 -2.18 -15.20
C ALA A 69 -5.99 -1.51 -15.42
N ALA A 70 -5.96 -0.36 -16.10
CA ALA A 70 -4.73 0.40 -16.32
C ALA A 70 -4.07 0.84 -15.00
N TYR A 71 -4.86 1.32 -14.03
CA TYR A 71 -4.32 1.74 -12.73
C TYR A 71 -3.74 0.56 -11.95
N VAL A 72 -4.39 -0.61 -11.98
CA VAL A 72 -3.88 -1.81 -11.31
C VAL A 72 -2.56 -2.27 -11.94
N VAL A 73 -2.43 -2.25 -13.27
CA VAL A 73 -1.17 -2.64 -13.95
C VAL A 73 -0.02 -1.69 -13.62
N ILE A 74 -0.29 -0.38 -13.56
CA ILE A 74 0.72 0.60 -13.15
C ILE A 74 1.19 0.30 -11.73
N ILE A 75 0.27 0.14 -10.77
CA ILE A 75 0.61 -0.17 -9.38
C ILE A 75 1.40 -1.49 -9.29
N ALA A 76 0.97 -2.54 -10.00
CA ALA A 76 1.64 -3.84 -10.01
C ALA A 76 3.10 -3.73 -10.49
N SER A 77 3.35 -2.97 -11.56
CA SER A 77 4.72 -2.77 -12.05
C SER A 77 5.65 -2.11 -11.02
N PHE A 78 5.13 -1.16 -10.23
CA PHE A 78 5.89 -0.55 -9.13
C PHE A 78 6.11 -1.51 -7.97
N VAL A 79 5.11 -2.34 -7.63
CA VAL A 79 5.25 -3.37 -6.59
C VAL A 79 6.34 -4.37 -6.95
N VAL A 80 6.39 -4.85 -8.20
CA VAL A 80 7.43 -5.77 -8.67
C VAL A 80 8.83 -5.14 -8.58
N MET A 81 8.99 -3.86 -8.90
CA MET A 81 10.26 -3.16 -8.70
C MET A 81 10.70 -3.12 -7.23
N VAL A 82 9.75 -2.88 -6.32
CA VAL A 82 10.02 -2.89 -4.88
C VAL A 82 10.30 -4.29 -4.35
N GLU A 83 9.65 -5.32 -4.89
CA GLU A 83 9.92 -6.72 -4.56
C GLU A 83 11.38 -7.07 -4.86
N MET A 84 11.84 -6.77 -6.09
CA MET A 84 13.22 -6.99 -6.50
C MET A 84 14.21 -6.20 -5.63
N ALA A 85 13.89 -4.95 -5.27
CA ALA A 85 14.71 -4.14 -4.38
C ALA A 85 14.78 -4.73 -2.96
N THR A 86 13.66 -5.25 -2.45
CA THR A 86 13.56 -5.86 -1.13
C THR A 86 14.32 -7.19 -1.06
N GLN A 87 14.28 -8.00 -2.12
CA GLN A 87 15.06 -9.23 -2.23
C GLN A 87 16.58 -8.96 -2.19
N ALA A 88 17.02 -7.83 -2.74
CA ALA A 88 18.43 -7.45 -2.77
C ALA A 88 18.95 -6.89 -1.43
N TRP A 89 18.13 -6.16 -0.67
CA TRP A 89 18.59 -5.46 0.55
C TRP A 89 18.12 -6.12 1.87
N VAL A 90 16.99 -6.84 1.89
CA VAL A 90 16.37 -7.36 3.13
C VAL A 90 15.83 -8.78 2.96
N PHE A 91 16.73 -9.74 2.73
CA PHE A 91 16.43 -11.17 2.65
C PHE A 91 15.65 -11.77 3.85
N PRO A 92 15.87 -11.38 5.12
CA PRO A 92 15.07 -11.91 6.24
C PRO A 92 13.61 -11.46 6.22
N LEU A 93 13.30 -10.31 5.60
CA LEU A 93 11.92 -9.84 5.44
C LEU A 93 11.21 -10.58 4.30
N TYR A 94 11.91 -10.83 3.21
CA TYR A 94 11.41 -11.62 2.07
C TYR A 94 11.00 -13.04 2.47
N LYS A 95 11.77 -13.71 3.35
CA LYS A 95 11.42 -15.05 3.87
C LYS A 95 10.09 -15.10 4.64
N GLY A 96 9.70 -14.00 5.30
CA GLY A 96 8.46 -13.92 6.08
C GLY A 96 7.27 -13.32 5.32
N LEU A 97 7.53 -12.43 4.36
CA LEU A 97 6.51 -11.67 3.63
C LEU A 97 6.34 -12.08 2.16
N GLY A 98 7.19 -12.94 1.60
CA GLY A 98 7.18 -13.30 0.16
C GLY A 98 5.89 -13.95 -0.34
N VAL A 99 4.99 -14.39 0.55
CA VAL A 99 3.64 -14.87 0.18
C VAL A 99 2.65 -13.72 -0.07
N PHE A 100 2.91 -12.53 0.49
CA PHE A 100 2.03 -11.36 0.40
C PHE A 100 2.43 -10.33 -0.66
N ILE A 101 3.60 -10.49 -1.29
CA ILE A 101 4.04 -9.74 -2.47
C ILE A 101 4.17 -10.74 -3.63
N PRO A 102 3.14 -10.93 -4.47
CA PRO A 102 3.26 -11.63 -5.75
C PRO A 102 3.62 -10.69 -6.91
#